data_AF-A0A8B8VQI7-F1
#
_entry.id   AF-A0A8B8VQI7-F1
#
_cell.length_a   1.000
_cell.length_b   1.000
_cell.length_c   1.000
_cell.angle_alpha   90.00
_cell.angle_beta   90.00
_cell.angle_gamma   90.00
#
_symmetry.space_group_name_H-M   'P 1'
#
loop_
_entity.id
_entity.type
_entity.pdbx_description
1 polymer ?
#
loop_
_entity_poly.entity_id
_entity_poly.type
_entity_poly.pdbx_seq_one_letter_code
_entity_poly.pdbx_strand_id
1 'polypeptide(L)' 'MAFRASRPGFVTFRLMEMNLFLTRSTHKIFRIKRFLAKKQNRIVPIPQWIWMKTRNKIKYNSKRRHWRRTKLGL' A
#
# COMPACT_ATOMS: atom_id res chain seq x y z
N MET A 1 -32.66 -6.85 -32.61
CA MET A 1 -31.23 -6.45 -32.57
C MET A 1 -30.97 -5.78 -31.23
N ALA A 2 -30.40 -6.51 -30.26
CA ALA A 2 -30.12 -5.97 -28.92
C ALA A 2 -28.61 -5.68 -28.80
N PHE A 3 -28.26 -4.41 -28.60
CA PHE A 3 -26.88 -3.97 -28.40
C PHE A 3 -26.31 -4.56 -27.10
N ARG A 4 -25.20 -5.29 -27.23
CA ARG A 4 -24.44 -5.84 -26.09
C ARG A 4 -23.85 -4.69 -25.26
N ALA A 5 -24.18 -4.65 -23.97
CA ALA A 5 -23.44 -3.83 -23.01
C ALA A 5 -22.02 -4.39 -22.87
N SER A 6 -21.03 -3.62 -23.33
CA SER A 6 -19.60 -3.92 -23.15
C SER A 6 -19.26 -3.96 -21.66
N ARG A 7 -18.75 -5.11 -21.19
CA ARG A 7 -18.21 -5.27 -19.84
C ARG A 7 -17.04 -4.30 -19.64
N PRO A 8 -17.01 -3.48 -18.56
CA PRO A 8 -15.83 -2.67 -18.28
C PRO A 8 -14.64 -3.58 -17.98
N GLY A 9 -13.52 -3.28 -18.64
CA GLY A 9 -12.29 -4.09 -18.61
C GLY A 9 -11.69 -4.24 -17.21
N PHE A 10 -11.02 -5.38 -17.05
CA PHE A 10 -10.34 -5.92 -15.86
C PHE A 10 -9.24 -5.04 -15.21
N VAL A 11 -9.17 -3.74 -15.52
CA VAL A 11 -8.07 -2.84 -15.10
C VAL A 11 -8.53 -1.75 -14.12
N THR A 12 -9.84 -1.63 -13.85
CA THR A 12 -10.38 -0.59 -12.95
C THR A 12 -10.52 -1.02 -11.49
N PHE A 13 -10.12 -2.24 -11.11
CA PHE A 13 -10.30 -2.71 -9.72
C PHE A 13 -9.14 -2.40 -8.76
N ARG A 14 -7.97 -1.95 -9.25
CA ARG A 14 -6.78 -1.74 -8.39
C ARG A 14 -6.53 -0.30 -7.95
N LEU A 15 -7.12 0.70 -8.63
CA LEU A 15 -6.92 2.12 -8.30
C LEU A 15 -8.10 2.77 -7.58
N MET A 16 -9.22 2.07 -7.40
CA MET A 16 -10.37 2.55 -6.60
C MET A 16 -10.44 1.99 -5.18
N GLU A 17 -9.62 1.00 -4.83
CA GLU A 17 -9.54 0.38 -3.50
C GLU A 17 -8.57 1.10 -2.55
N MET A 18 -8.13 2.32 -2.87
CA MET A 18 -7.27 3.15 -2.00
C MET A 18 -8.04 4.23 -1.24
N ASN A 19 -9.38 4.18 -1.20
CA ASN A 19 -10.20 5.27 -0.66
C ASN A 19 -11.22 4.88 0.42
N LEU A 20 -11.16 3.69 1.02
CA LEU A 20 -12.10 3.30 2.09
C LEU A 20 -11.49 3.26 3.50
N PHE A 21 -10.17 3.43 3.65
CA PHE A 21 -9.52 3.55 4.97
C PHE A 21 -9.11 4.98 5.35
N LEU A 22 -9.19 5.93 4.41
CA LEU A 22 -8.77 7.32 4.62
C LEU A 22 -9.95 8.30 4.82
N THR A 23 -11.19 7.89 4.55
CA THR A 23 -12.38 8.76 4.52
C THR A 23 -12.97 9.08 5.89
N ARG A 24 -12.39 8.59 6.99
CA ARG A 24 -12.77 9.03 8.34
C ARG A 24 -11.58 9.15 9.28
N SER A 25 -10.59 9.98 8.90
CA SER A 25 -9.62 10.49 9.86
C SER A 25 -9.78 12.00 10.00
N THR A 26 -10.14 12.44 11.21
CA THR A 26 -10.34 13.82 11.66
C THR A 26 -9.24 14.74 11.12
N HIS A 27 -9.59 15.96 10.68
CA HIS A 27 -8.71 16.97 10.07
C HIS A 27 -7.23 16.89 10.49
N LYS A 28 -6.39 16.18 9.70
CA LYS A 28 -4.95 16.04 9.97
C LYS A 28 -4.15 17.14 9.29
N ILE A 29 -3.16 17.67 10.01
CA ILE A 29 -2.21 18.64 9.47
C ILE A 29 -1.34 17.98 8.37
N PHE A 30 -0.94 18.76 7.37
CA PHE A 30 -0.13 18.30 6.23
C PHE A 30 1.16 17.55 6.62
N ARG A 31 1.83 17.97 7.71
CA ARG A 31 3.01 17.28 8.26
C ARG A 31 2.71 15.84 8.66
N ILE A 32 1.59 15.61 9.36
CA ILE A 32 1.16 14.27 9.77
C ILE A 32 0.78 13.44 8.55
N LYS A 33 0.07 14.03 7.57
CA LYS A 33 -0.26 13.35 6.31
C LYS A 33 0.99 12.86 5.57
N ARG A 34 2.01 13.73 5.44
CA ARG A 34 3.30 13.38 4.83
C ARG A 34 4.03 12.28 5.61
N PHE A 35 4.02 12.35 6.94
CA PHE A 35 4.60 11.31 7.79
C PHE A 35 3.91 9.95 7.59
N LEU A 36 2.58 9.92 7.60
CA LEU A 36 1.79 8.71 7.39
C LEU A 36 2.05 8.11 6.01
N ALA A 37 2.07 8.93 4.96
CA ALA A 37 2.40 8.49 3.61
C ALA A 37 3.80 7.88 3.53
N LYS A 38 4.80 8.52 4.16
CA LYS A 38 6.17 7.98 4.22
C LYS A 38 6.22 6.66 4.99
N LYS A 39 5.47 6.51 6.09
CA LYS A 39 5.41 5.25 6.85
C LYS A 39 4.72 4.14 6.06
N GLN A 40 3.70 4.45 5.26
CA GLN A 40 3.04 3.48 4.38
C GLN A 40 4.03 2.95 3.32
N ASN A 41 4.77 3.85 2.67
CA ASN A 41 5.75 3.50 1.63
C ASN A 41 6.95 2.68 2.15
N ARG A 42 7.17 2.61 3.47
CA ARG A 42 8.23 1.78 4.08
C ARG A 42 7.82 0.33 4.32
N ILE A 43 6.52 0.01 4.27
CA ILE A 43 5.98 -1.34 4.56
C ILE A 43 5.97 -2.25 3.31
N VAL A 44 6.64 -1.83 2.23
CA VAL A 44 6.69 -2.55 0.94
C VAL A 44 7.51 -3.85 1.08
N PRO A 45 7.07 -4.96 0.45
CA PRO A 45 7.85 -6.19 0.37
C PRO A 45 9.15 -6.00 -0.43
N ILE A 46 10.16 -6.84 -0.15
CA ILE A 46 11.44 -6.77 -0.85
C ILE A 46 11.26 -7.22 -2.31
N PRO A 47 11.75 -6.45 -3.30
CA PRO A 47 11.72 -6.86 -4.71
C PRO A 47 12.58 -8.11 -4.98
N GLN A 48 12.10 -8.98 -5.86
CA GLN A 48 12.76 -10.24 -6.25
C GLN A 48 14.22 -10.06 -6.69
N TRP A 49 14.52 -9.00 -7.46
CA TRP A 49 15.86 -8.79 -7.98
C TRP A 49 16.91 -8.54 -6.89
N ILE A 50 16.49 -8.09 -5.70
CA ILE A 50 17.39 -7.97 -4.55
C ILE A 50 17.80 -9.36 -4.05
N TRP A 51 16.88 -10.33 -4.04
CA TRP A 51 17.19 -11.71 -3.65
C TRP A 51 18.25 -12.31 -4.58
N MET A 52 18.12 -12.05 -5.88
CA MET A 52 19.07 -12.49 -6.91
C MET A 52 20.46 -11.88 -6.68
N LYS A 53 20.55 -10.57 -6.42
CA LYS A 53 21.84 -9.90 -6.15
C LYS A 53 22.52 -10.35 -4.86
N THR A 54 21.74 -10.70 -3.84
CA THR A 54 22.28 -11.01 -2.50
C THR A 54 22.37 -12.52 -2.21
N ARG A 55 22.20 -13.38 -3.21
CA ARG A 55 22.17 -14.86 -3.07
C ARG A 55 21.25 -15.32 -1.93
N ASN A 56 20.03 -14.78 -1.88
CA ASN A 56 19.02 -15.05 -0.84
C ASN A 56 19.42 -14.73 0.61
N LYS A 57 20.45 -13.91 0.84
CA LYS A 57 20.83 -13.45 2.20
C LYS A 57 19.76 -12.55 2.84
N ILE A 58 19.09 -11.72 2.05
CA ILE A 58 18.02 -10.81 2.51
C ILE A 58 16.67 -11.33 2.00
N LYS A 59 15.97 -12.15 2.79
CA LYS A 59 14.69 -12.77 2.39
C LYS A 59 13.46 -11.92 2.73
N TYR A 60 13.44 -11.31 3.92
CA TYR A 60 12.30 -10.54 4.41
C TYR A 60 12.74 -9.18 4.97
N ASN A 61 11.82 -8.21 4.98
CA ASN A 61 12.07 -6.90 5.59
C ASN A 61 11.86 -7.00 7.10
N SER A 62 12.95 -7.09 7.86
CA SER A 62 12.91 -7.18 9.32
C SER A 62 12.25 -5.96 10.00
N LYS A 63 12.25 -4.81 9.33
CA LYS A 63 11.62 -3.56 9.81
C LYS A 63 10.16 -3.43 9.36
N ARG A 64 9.57 -4.46 8.76
CA ARG A 64 8.16 -4.44 8.32
C ARG A 64 7.25 -4.31 9.53
N ARG A 65 6.28 -3.40 9.45
CA ARG A 65 5.34 -3.10 10.53
C ARG A 65 3.92 -3.51 10.15
N HIS A 66 3.17 -4.09 11.09
CA HIS A 66 1.74 -4.35 10.95
C HIS A 66 0.95 -3.45 11.91
N TRP A 67 -0.13 -2.82 11.42
CA TRP A 67 -0.87 -1.79 12.15
C TRP A 67 -1.62 -2.31 13.40
N ARG A 68 -1.98 -3.60 13.43
CA ARG A 68 -2.56 -4.23 14.63
C ARG A 68 -1.53 -4.53 15.70
N ARG A 69 -0.27 -4.81 15.34
CA ARG A 69 0.78 -5.24 16.27
C ARG A 69 1.52 -4.06 16.91
N THR A 70 1.93 -3.07 16.11
CA THR A 70 2.78 -1.98 16.60
C THR A 70 2.27 -0.62 16.11
N LYS A 71 2.06 0.33 17.05
CA LYS A 71 1.54 1.68 16.76
C LYS A 71 2.67 2.64 16.37
N LEU A 72 2.31 3.76 15.73
CA LEU A 72 3.27 4.72 15.16
C LEU A 72 3.76 5.79 16.15
N GLY A 73 3.10 5.93 17.31
CA GLY A 73 3.42 6.95 18.31
C GLY A 73 3.35 8.37 17.72
N LEU A 74 2.15 8.77 17.28
CA LEU A 74 1.85 10.07 16.71
C LEU A 74 0.89 10.83 17.61
#